data_AF-A0A0Q6WS58-F1
#
_entry.id   AF-A0A0Q6WS58-F1
#
_cell.length_a   1.000
_cell.length_b   1.000
_cell.length_c   1.000
_cell.angle_alpha   90.00
_cell.angle_beta   90.00
_cell.angle_gamma   90.00
#
_symmetry.space_group_name_H-M   'P 1'
#
loop_
_entity.id
_entity.type
_entity.pdbx_description
1 polymer ?
#
loop_
_entity_poly.entity_id
_entity_poly.type
_entity_poly.pdbx_seq_one_letter_code
_entity_poly.pdbx_strand_id
1 'polypeptide(L)'
;MGWKDAMDYVRGAATKRGLAEAPADQQLPLGARIGSVLSLQQSPLLRASTAGSLIRMPNGSDTRILAVSRIKLNLSGKLYRYYLDKGDDADDEKFLQVYVNEQGQVAEILYCTQLARVIPQTAEDQEAYTGEAGYGLGDASYTLWRAQLDGYGLDPQDLDLAFGGEEGLEYLRDAGDPDAEFVAPFKGTETRIDDAGGMGGLQQEMYLMPYVRQLNGAGKEFLLISTEILRSVNGDAGKRGIHVDFVIGIPVEQERLVIQ
;
A
#
# COMPACT_ATOMS: atom_id res chain seq x y z
N MET A 1 18.51 34.64 -1.43
CA MET A 1 18.30 33.59 -0.41
C MET A 1 18.95 32.34 -0.94
N GLY A 2 20.05 31.92 -0.32
CA GLY A 2 21.01 30.99 -0.93
C GLY A 2 21.31 29.83 0.01
N TRP A 3 21.79 28.73 -0.58
CA TRP A 3 22.17 27.43 -0.02
C TRP A 3 23.01 27.44 1.29
N LYS A 4 23.46 28.61 1.77
CA LYS A 4 24.08 28.81 3.10
C LYS A 4 23.07 28.79 4.25
N ASP A 5 21.83 29.26 4.05
CA ASP A 5 20.80 29.30 5.11
C ASP A 5 20.33 27.89 5.52
N ALA A 6 20.48 26.90 4.63
CA ALA A 6 20.17 25.50 4.91
C ALA A 6 21.25 24.78 5.76
N MET A 7 22.52 25.20 5.68
CA MET A 7 23.60 24.61 6.49
C MET A 7 23.69 25.22 7.89
N ASP A 8 23.27 26.48 8.07
CA ASP A 8 23.21 27.10 9.39
C ASP A 8 22.03 26.56 10.22
N TYR A 9 20.97 26.03 9.59
CA TYR A 9 19.94 25.24 10.28
C TYR A 9 20.51 23.90 10.81
N VAL A 10 21.40 23.26 10.06
CA VAL A 10 22.05 21.99 10.45
C VAL A 10 23.14 22.21 11.51
N ARG A 11 23.84 23.34 11.51
CA ARG A 11 24.81 23.68 12.58
C ARG A 11 24.16 24.29 13.83
N GLY A 12 23.05 25.01 13.69
CA GLY A 12 22.29 25.53 14.83
C GLY A 12 21.58 24.45 15.66
N ALA A 13 21.27 23.31 15.04
CA ALA A 13 20.74 22.12 15.71
C ALA A 13 21.80 21.35 16.53
N ALA A 14 23.09 21.48 16.17
CA ALA A 14 24.19 20.77 16.83
C ALA A 14 24.55 21.32 18.23
N THR A 15 23.92 22.41 18.68
CA THR A 15 24.16 23.02 20.01
C THR A 15 23.16 22.60 21.08
N LYS A 16 22.23 21.66 20.80
CA LYS A 16 21.36 21.04 21.81
C LYS A 16 21.77 19.60 22.10
N ARG A 17 23.00 19.41 22.62
CA ARG A 17 23.37 18.16 23.28
C ARG A 17 22.60 18.02 24.59
N GLY A 18 21.65 17.07 24.63
CA GLY A 18 20.99 16.66 25.87
C GLY A 18 19.67 15.91 25.71
N LEU A 19 19.08 15.85 24.52
CA LEU A 19 17.89 15.03 24.24
C LEU A 19 18.24 14.11 23.07
N ALA A 20 18.09 12.81 23.26
CA ALA A 20 18.15 11.86 22.14
C ALA A 20 17.17 12.35 21.06
N GLU A 21 17.60 12.38 19.79
CA GLU A 21 16.68 12.61 18.68
C GLU A 21 15.55 11.59 18.78
N ALA A 22 14.32 12.08 18.69
CA ALA A 22 13.15 11.23 18.77
C ALA A 22 13.15 10.26 17.58
N PRO A 23 12.88 8.95 17.78
CA PRO A 23 12.73 7.99 16.70
C PRO A 23 11.88 8.50 15.52
N ALA A 24 12.28 8.15 14.30
CA ALA A 24 11.64 8.62 13.08
C ALA A 24 10.20 8.08 12.90
N ASP A 25 9.87 7.01 13.63
CA ASP A 25 8.57 6.33 13.64
C ASP A 25 7.64 6.77 14.78
N GLN A 26 7.85 7.94 15.38
CA GLN A 26 6.97 8.45 16.43
C GLN A 26 5.67 9.12 15.92
N GLN A 27 4.64 9.12 16.77
CA GLN A 27 3.34 9.78 16.55
C GLN A 27 2.56 9.24 15.34
N LEU A 28 2.74 7.95 15.04
CA LEU A 28 1.93 7.27 14.05
C LEU A 28 0.52 7.00 14.61
N PRO A 29 -0.50 6.97 13.73
CA PRO A 29 -1.84 6.53 14.11
C PRO A 29 -1.83 5.19 14.85
N LEU A 30 -2.83 5.00 15.72
CA LEU A 30 -2.99 3.79 16.53
C LEU A 30 -1.81 3.49 17.48
N GLY A 31 -0.89 4.45 17.68
CA GLY A 31 0.31 4.24 18.49
C GLY A 31 1.32 3.29 17.85
N ALA A 32 1.23 3.07 16.54
CA ALA A 32 2.14 2.20 15.81
C ALA A 32 3.59 2.70 15.87
N ARG A 33 4.51 1.75 15.75
CA ARG A 33 5.97 1.97 15.62
C ARG A 33 6.60 0.71 15.03
N ILE A 34 7.81 0.83 14.52
CA ILE A 34 8.58 -0.33 14.10
C ILE A 34 8.88 -1.20 15.32
N GLY A 35 8.65 -2.50 15.18
CA GLY A 35 8.75 -3.48 16.25
C GLY A 35 7.47 -3.67 17.07
N SER A 36 6.43 -2.84 16.87
CA SER A 36 5.15 -3.04 17.56
C SER A 36 4.51 -4.37 17.21
N VAL A 37 3.82 -4.95 18.19
CA VAL A 37 3.08 -6.20 18.02
C VAL A 37 1.66 -5.89 17.61
N LEU A 38 1.21 -6.53 16.54
CA LEU A 38 -0.12 -6.42 15.98
C LEU A 38 -0.92 -7.68 16.28
N SER A 39 -2.12 -7.48 16.80
CA SER A 39 -3.13 -8.53 16.96
C SER A 39 -4.38 -8.14 16.18
N LEU A 40 -4.76 -8.99 15.23
CA LEU A 40 -5.92 -8.80 14.37
C LEU A 40 -6.94 -9.92 14.61
N GLN A 41 -8.18 -9.56 14.92
CA GLN A 41 -9.27 -10.53 14.88
C GLN A 41 -9.59 -10.89 13.42
N GLN A 42 -9.22 -12.11 13.02
CA GLN A 42 -9.25 -12.56 11.63
C GLN A 42 -10.66 -12.82 11.04
N SER A 43 -11.74 -12.63 11.82
CA SER A 43 -13.10 -12.95 11.38
C SER A 43 -13.52 -12.25 10.06
N PRO A 44 -13.19 -10.97 9.78
CA PRO A 44 -13.46 -10.35 8.48
C PRO A 44 -12.71 -11.04 7.33
N LEU A 45 -11.45 -11.39 7.55
CA LEU A 45 -10.60 -12.04 6.54
C LEU A 45 -11.08 -13.45 6.21
N LEU A 46 -11.46 -14.23 7.23
CA LEU A 46 -12.03 -15.56 7.06
C LEU A 46 -13.34 -15.52 6.26
N ARG A 47 -14.22 -14.54 6.54
CA ARG A 47 -15.44 -14.35 5.76
C ARG A 47 -15.14 -13.97 4.31
N ALA A 48 -14.18 -13.08 4.08
CA ALA A 48 -13.77 -12.70 2.74
C ALA A 48 -13.20 -13.89 1.96
N SER A 49 -12.23 -14.61 2.54
CA SER A 49 -11.61 -15.79 1.94
C SER A 49 -12.65 -16.86 1.56
N THR A 50 -13.56 -17.20 2.49
CA THR A 50 -14.64 -18.17 2.20
C THR A 50 -15.66 -17.68 1.18
N ALA A 51 -15.71 -16.38 0.88
CA ALA A 51 -16.56 -15.78 -0.14
C ALA A 51 -15.83 -15.54 -1.48
N GLY A 52 -14.65 -16.12 -1.69
CA GLY A 52 -13.90 -16.01 -2.94
C GLY A 52 -13.00 -14.78 -3.04
N SER A 53 -12.57 -14.23 -1.90
CA SER A 53 -11.51 -13.23 -1.86
C SER A 53 -10.16 -13.83 -2.23
N LEU A 54 -9.30 -13.04 -2.87
CA LEU A 54 -7.91 -13.38 -3.14
C LEU A 54 -6.97 -12.99 -1.97
N ILE A 55 -7.53 -12.51 -0.85
CA ILE A 55 -6.75 -12.12 0.32
C ILE A 55 -6.00 -13.33 0.89
N ARG A 56 -4.70 -13.17 1.15
CA ARG A 56 -3.93 -14.19 1.87
C ARG A 56 -4.08 -14.00 3.37
N MET A 57 -4.35 -15.09 4.09
CA MET A 57 -4.54 -15.04 5.53
C MET A 57 -3.22 -14.70 6.25
N PRO A 58 -3.27 -13.88 7.32
CA PRO A 58 -2.10 -13.64 8.15
C PRO A 58 -1.63 -14.94 8.81
N ASN A 59 -0.32 -15.17 8.82
CA ASN A 59 0.34 -16.31 9.44
C ASN A 59 1.01 -15.90 10.78
N GLY A 60 1.69 -16.84 11.43
CA GLY A 60 2.30 -16.61 12.75
C GLY A 60 3.44 -15.57 12.78
N SER A 61 4.08 -15.27 11.65
CA SER A 61 5.10 -14.22 11.55
C SER A 61 4.51 -12.83 11.29
N ASP A 62 3.26 -12.74 10.83
CA ASP A 62 2.55 -11.49 10.50
C ASP A 62 2.03 -10.76 11.75
N THR A 63 2.85 -10.71 12.80
CA THR A 63 2.48 -10.20 14.14
C THR A 63 3.28 -8.97 14.52
N ARG A 64 4.23 -8.52 13.71
CA ARG A 64 5.10 -7.38 14.02
C ARG A 64 5.17 -6.39 12.88
N ILE A 65 5.14 -5.10 13.21
CA ILE A 65 5.41 -4.04 12.25
C ILE A 65 6.92 -3.99 11.97
N LEU A 66 7.31 -4.29 10.73
CA LEU A 66 8.70 -4.33 10.28
C LEU A 66 9.14 -3.02 9.64
N ALA A 67 8.23 -2.33 8.97
CA ALA A 67 8.46 -1.02 8.38
C ALA A 67 7.20 -0.17 8.42
N VAL A 68 7.39 1.14 8.31
CA VAL A 68 6.28 2.09 8.23
C VAL A 68 6.50 2.98 7.02
N SER A 69 5.44 3.14 6.21
CA SER A 69 5.39 4.15 5.18
C SER A 69 4.43 5.27 5.53
N ARG A 70 4.82 6.47 5.12
CA ARG A 70 3.93 7.61 4.99
C ARG A 70 3.77 7.95 3.51
N ILE A 71 2.53 7.98 3.06
CA ILE A 71 2.18 8.29 1.68
C ILE A 71 1.49 9.64 1.64
N LYS A 72 2.04 10.55 0.84
CA LYS A 72 1.46 11.87 0.58
C LYS A 72 0.90 11.89 -0.83
N LEU A 73 -0.39 11.62 -0.96
CA LEU A 73 -1.15 11.71 -2.20
C LEU A 73 -1.76 13.10 -2.37
N ASN A 74 -2.21 13.42 -3.58
CA ASN A 74 -3.11 14.53 -3.90
C ASN A 74 -4.57 14.29 -3.42
N LEU A 75 -4.71 13.72 -2.22
CA LEU A 75 -5.96 13.44 -1.52
C LEU A 75 -5.98 14.25 -0.22
N SER A 76 -7.16 14.66 0.23
CA SER A 76 -7.38 15.13 1.60
C SER A 76 -6.97 14.07 2.63
N GLY A 77 -6.31 14.45 3.71
CA GLY A 77 -5.90 13.53 4.78
C GLY A 77 -4.48 12.95 4.63
N LYS A 78 -4.23 11.80 5.26
CA LYS A 78 -2.92 11.12 5.30
C LYS A 78 -3.10 9.61 5.18
N LEU A 79 -2.23 8.98 4.40
CA LEU A 79 -2.22 7.53 4.23
C LEU A 79 -0.93 6.94 4.81
N TYR A 80 -1.07 5.85 5.54
CA TYR A 80 0.05 5.12 6.15
C TYR A 80 -0.02 3.65 5.74
N ARG A 81 1.13 3.01 5.58
CA ARG A 81 1.23 1.54 5.49
C ARG A 81 2.10 1.02 6.63
N TYR A 82 1.62 0.02 7.37
CA TYR A 82 2.37 -0.68 8.41
C TYR A 82 2.68 -2.08 7.91
N TYR A 83 3.93 -2.28 7.48
CA TYR A 83 4.36 -3.53 6.85
C TYR A 83 4.56 -4.62 7.90
N LEU A 84 3.89 -5.75 7.69
CA LEU A 84 4.07 -7.01 8.41
C LEU A 84 5.06 -7.91 7.67
N ASP A 85 5.10 -7.76 6.36
CA ASP A 85 6.12 -8.29 5.47
C ASP A 85 6.49 -7.21 4.45
N LYS A 86 7.79 -7.00 4.23
CA LYS A 86 8.31 -5.96 3.32
C LYS A 86 8.47 -6.47 1.90
N GLY A 87 8.40 -7.78 1.68
CA GLY A 87 8.60 -8.42 0.38
C GLY A 87 10.01 -8.29 -0.21
N ASP A 88 11.01 -7.98 0.61
CA ASP A 88 12.41 -7.79 0.16
C ASP A 88 13.12 -9.14 -0.15
N ASP A 89 12.64 -10.26 0.41
CA ASP A 89 13.27 -11.60 0.34
C ASP A 89 12.53 -12.58 -0.60
N ALA A 90 11.86 -12.07 -1.65
CA ALA A 90 10.99 -12.81 -2.59
C ALA A 90 9.64 -13.27 -2.02
N ASP A 91 9.30 -12.84 -0.81
CA ASP A 91 7.94 -12.93 -0.27
C ASP A 91 7.07 -11.77 -0.79
N ASP A 92 5.76 -11.95 -0.75
CA ASP A 92 4.78 -10.92 -1.14
C ASP A 92 4.52 -9.95 0.02
N GLU A 93 4.40 -8.66 -0.29
CA GLU A 93 4.15 -7.63 0.72
C GLU A 93 2.83 -7.87 1.48
N LYS A 94 2.87 -7.64 2.79
CA LYS A 94 1.68 -7.62 3.65
C LYS A 94 1.72 -6.41 4.53
N PHE A 95 0.64 -5.65 4.58
CA PHE A 95 0.60 -4.44 5.38
C PHE A 95 -0.82 -4.09 5.83
N LEU A 96 -0.91 -3.31 6.91
CA LEU A 96 -2.12 -2.53 7.17
C LEU A 96 -2.02 -1.19 6.47
N GLN A 97 -3.02 -0.85 5.66
CA GLN A 97 -3.19 0.51 5.15
C GLN A 97 -4.14 1.27 6.07
N VAL A 98 -3.69 2.42 6.59
CA VAL A 98 -4.46 3.25 7.51
C VAL A 98 -4.66 4.63 6.91
N TYR A 99 -5.92 4.98 6.64
CA TYR A 99 -6.30 6.30 6.19
C TYR A 99 -6.76 7.16 7.37
N VAL A 100 -6.19 8.35 7.47
CA VAL A 100 -6.51 9.37 8.46
C VAL A 100 -7.10 10.58 7.76
N ASN A 101 -8.32 10.97 8.14
CA ASN A 101 -9.02 12.10 7.55
C ASN A 101 -8.37 13.45 7.91
N GLU A 102 -8.92 14.54 7.39
CA GLU A 102 -8.43 15.90 7.62
C GLU A 102 -8.51 16.33 9.10
N GLN A 103 -9.41 15.72 9.87
CA GLN A 103 -9.58 15.96 11.31
C GLN A 103 -8.57 15.18 12.15
N GLY A 104 -7.70 14.37 11.54
CA GLY A 104 -6.70 13.56 12.24
C GLY A 104 -7.27 12.28 12.85
N GLN A 105 -8.46 11.85 12.44
CA GLN A 105 -9.10 10.63 12.91
C GLN A 105 -8.86 9.49 11.92
N VAL A 106 -8.64 8.28 12.43
CA VAL A 106 -8.59 7.07 11.60
C VAL A 106 -9.98 6.85 11.01
N ALA A 107 -10.08 6.88 9.69
CA ALA A 107 -11.34 6.76 8.97
C ALA A 107 -11.51 5.39 8.34
N GLU A 108 -10.41 4.76 7.92
CA GLU A 108 -10.43 3.43 7.30
C GLU A 108 -9.13 2.68 7.60
N ILE A 109 -9.25 1.36 7.75
CA ILE A 109 -8.15 0.42 7.86
C ILE A 109 -8.42 -0.74 6.89
N LEU A 110 -7.44 -1.02 6.04
CA LEU A 110 -7.43 -2.22 5.18
C LEU A 110 -6.31 -3.14 5.62
N TYR A 111 -6.59 -4.45 5.69
CA TYR A 111 -5.55 -5.47 5.69
C TYR A 111 -5.24 -5.84 4.24
N CYS A 112 -3.98 -5.70 3.86
CA CYS A 112 -3.54 -5.77 2.47
C CYS A 112 -2.51 -6.88 2.26
N THR A 113 -2.68 -7.66 1.18
CA THR A 113 -1.67 -8.60 0.69
C THR A 113 -1.42 -8.38 -0.79
N GLN A 114 -0.15 -8.35 -1.19
CA GLN A 114 0.25 -8.30 -2.58
C GLN A 114 -0.12 -9.61 -3.29
N LEU A 115 -0.68 -9.48 -4.49
CA LEU A 115 -1.00 -10.60 -5.39
C LEU A 115 0.08 -10.80 -6.44
N ALA A 116 0.50 -9.72 -7.06
CA ALA A 116 1.39 -9.73 -8.22
C ALA A 116 2.15 -8.43 -8.33
N ARG A 117 3.37 -8.54 -8.87
CA ARG A 117 4.20 -7.41 -9.30
C ARG A 117 4.52 -7.54 -10.76
N VAL A 118 4.19 -6.52 -11.54
CA VAL A 118 4.52 -6.43 -12.96
C VAL A 118 5.59 -5.36 -13.16
N ILE A 119 6.56 -5.64 -14.03
CA ILE A 119 7.55 -4.67 -14.48
C ILE A 119 7.14 -4.22 -15.89
N PRO A 120 6.64 -2.98 -16.06
CA PRO A 120 6.32 -2.45 -17.38
C PRO A 120 7.52 -2.54 -18.32
N GLN A 121 7.32 -3.10 -19.51
CA GLN A 121 8.43 -3.33 -20.46
C GLN A 121 8.53 -2.21 -21.50
N THR A 122 7.43 -1.52 -21.78
CA THR A 122 7.36 -0.45 -22.77
C THR A 122 6.92 0.88 -22.16
N ALA A 123 7.15 1.98 -22.86
CA ALA A 123 6.65 3.29 -22.44
C ALA A 123 5.12 3.34 -22.46
N GLU A 124 4.49 2.66 -23.43
CA GLU A 124 3.04 2.53 -23.53
C GLU A 124 2.45 1.78 -22.32
N ASP A 125 3.09 0.69 -21.87
CA ASP A 125 2.69 0.00 -20.64
C ASP A 125 2.78 0.95 -19.43
N GLN A 126 3.86 1.73 -19.34
CA GLN A 126 4.05 2.69 -18.24
C GLN A 126 2.97 3.76 -18.26
N GLU A 127 2.65 4.34 -19.42
CA GLU A 127 1.59 5.34 -19.58
C GLU A 127 0.22 4.77 -19.18
N ALA A 128 -0.08 3.53 -19.58
CA ALA A 128 -1.31 2.84 -19.19
C ALA A 128 -1.38 2.63 -17.67
N TYR A 129 -0.27 2.32 -17.01
CA TYR A 129 -0.22 2.12 -15.57
C TYR A 129 -0.04 3.42 -14.76
N THR A 130 0.29 4.55 -15.36
CA THR A 130 0.27 5.86 -14.68
C THR A 130 -1.02 6.64 -14.92
N GLY A 131 -1.78 6.29 -15.98
CA GLY A 131 -2.98 7.00 -16.40
C GLY A 131 -2.71 8.37 -17.02
N GLU A 132 -1.44 8.70 -17.35
CA GLU A 132 -1.06 10.04 -17.82
C GLU A 132 -1.69 10.39 -19.18
N ALA A 133 -2.00 9.39 -20.00
CA ALA A 133 -2.62 9.55 -21.30
C ALA A 133 -4.16 9.58 -21.26
N GLY A 134 -4.78 9.51 -20.07
CA GLY A 134 -6.24 9.56 -19.90
C GLY A 134 -6.96 8.25 -20.16
N TYR A 135 -6.25 7.12 -20.07
CA TYR A 135 -6.79 5.76 -20.18
C TYR A 135 -5.97 4.80 -19.30
N GLY A 136 -6.47 3.58 -19.08
CA GLY A 136 -5.79 2.53 -18.32
C GLY A 136 -6.05 2.65 -16.82
N LEU A 137 -5.00 2.93 -16.04
CA LEU A 137 -5.15 3.17 -14.60
C LEU A 137 -6.00 4.43 -14.39
N GLY A 138 -7.25 4.25 -13.98
CA GLY A 138 -8.24 5.32 -13.84
C GLY A 138 -9.52 5.08 -14.63
N ASP A 139 -9.55 4.07 -15.50
CA ASP A 139 -10.77 3.64 -16.19
C ASP A 139 -11.88 3.26 -15.19
N ALA A 140 -13.14 3.30 -15.63
CA ALA A 140 -14.29 3.01 -14.76
C ALA A 140 -14.28 1.59 -14.15
N SER A 141 -13.63 0.64 -14.80
CA SER A 141 -13.47 -0.74 -14.33
C SER A 141 -12.08 -1.28 -14.63
N TYR A 142 -11.68 -2.30 -13.89
CA TYR A 142 -10.49 -3.09 -14.14
C TYR A 142 -10.85 -4.58 -14.06
N THR A 143 -10.48 -5.34 -15.08
CA THR A 143 -10.62 -6.81 -15.05
C THR A 143 -9.28 -7.43 -14.67
N LEU A 144 -9.23 -8.05 -13.50
CA LEU A 144 -8.11 -8.89 -13.08
C LEU A 144 -8.28 -10.27 -13.71
N TRP A 145 -7.45 -10.58 -14.70
CA TRP A 145 -7.48 -11.86 -15.41
C TRP A 145 -6.77 -12.95 -14.62
N ARG A 146 -7.33 -14.16 -14.64
CA ARG A 146 -6.73 -15.32 -13.97
C ARG A 146 -5.30 -15.57 -14.45
N ALA A 147 -5.07 -15.44 -15.75
CA ALA A 147 -3.76 -15.61 -16.36
C ALA A 147 -2.70 -14.61 -15.86
N GLN A 148 -3.10 -13.43 -15.35
CA GLN A 148 -2.14 -12.49 -14.73
C GLN A 148 -1.59 -13.02 -13.41
N LEU A 149 -2.27 -13.98 -12.78
CA LEU A 149 -1.87 -14.57 -11.52
C LEU A 149 -1.07 -15.88 -11.71
N ASP A 150 -0.91 -16.34 -12.95
CA ASP A 150 -0.11 -17.52 -13.25
C ASP A 150 1.37 -17.28 -12.86
N GLY A 151 1.92 -18.20 -12.07
CA GLY A 151 3.31 -18.12 -11.60
C GLY A 151 3.52 -17.35 -10.30
N TYR A 152 2.49 -16.72 -9.72
CA TYR A 152 2.55 -16.05 -8.40
C TYR A 152 2.25 -16.97 -7.21
N GLY A 153 2.29 -18.29 -7.43
CA GLY A 153 2.23 -19.29 -6.34
C GLY A 153 0.91 -19.35 -5.57
N LEU A 154 -0.18 -18.82 -6.12
CA LEU A 154 -1.51 -18.90 -5.51
C LEU A 154 -2.04 -20.35 -5.55
N ASP A 155 -2.77 -20.74 -4.51
CA ASP A 155 -3.40 -22.07 -4.45
C ASP A 155 -4.45 -22.19 -5.56
N PRO A 156 -4.38 -23.22 -6.43
CA PRO A 156 -5.39 -23.46 -7.45
C PRO A 156 -6.83 -23.51 -6.89
N GLN A 157 -7.02 -24.01 -5.65
CA GLN A 157 -8.34 -24.05 -5.01
C GLN A 157 -8.86 -22.66 -4.68
N ASP A 158 -7.98 -21.76 -4.21
CA ASP A 158 -8.34 -20.37 -3.91
C ASP A 158 -8.68 -19.63 -5.21
N LEU A 159 -7.92 -19.87 -6.29
CA LEU A 159 -8.22 -19.33 -7.60
C LEU A 159 -9.57 -19.85 -8.14
N ASP A 160 -9.85 -21.14 -8.02
CA ASP A 160 -11.13 -21.72 -8.45
C ASP A 160 -12.30 -21.19 -7.61
N LEU A 161 -12.09 -20.95 -6.31
CA LEU A 161 -13.11 -20.33 -5.46
C LEU A 161 -13.36 -18.88 -5.84
N ALA A 162 -12.31 -18.11 -6.12
CA ALA A 162 -12.40 -16.69 -6.43
C ALA A 162 -12.99 -16.43 -7.82
N PHE A 163 -12.53 -17.17 -8.84
CA PHE A 163 -12.93 -16.99 -10.24
C PHE A 163 -14.15 -17.85 -10.61
N GLY A 164 -14.41 -18.95 -9.90
CA GLY A 164 -15.44 -19.91 -10.29
C GLY A 164 -15.14 -20.48 -11.67
N GLY A 165 -16.08 -20.28 -12.60
CA GLY A 165 -15.93 -20.67 -14.01
C GLY A 165 -15.48 -19.53 -14.93
N GLU A 166 -15.25 -18.32 -14.41
CA GLU A 166 -14.89 -17.14 -15.19
C GLU A 166 -13.36 -17.02 -15.37
N GLU A 167 -12.93 -16.35 -16.43
CA GLU A 167 -11.51 -16.08 -16.68
C GLU A 167 -11.00 -14.78 -16.03
N GLY A 168 -11.92 -13.93 -15.57
CA GLY A 168 -11.62 -12.60 -15.06
C GLY A 168 -12.51 -12.18 -13.91
N LEU A 169 -11.98 -11.32 -13.05
CA LEU A 169 -12.69 -10.67 -11.96
C LEU A 169 -12.80 -9.17 -12.25
N GLU A 170 -14.02 -8.70 -12.41
CA GLU A 170 -14.29 -7.27 -12.62
C GLU A 170 -14.32 -6.52 -11.29
N TYR A 171 -13.58 -5.42 -11.22
CA TYR A 171 -13.60 -4.45 -10.15
C TYR A 171 -13.98 -3.08 -10.72
N LEU A 172 -14.78 -2.32 -9.97
CA LEU A 172 -15.21 -0.97 -10.35
C LEU A 172 -14.36 0.07 -9.64
N ARG A 173 -14.05 1.18 -10.29
CA ARG A 173 -13.24 2.26 -9.68
C ARG A 173 -13.95 2.85 -8.46
N ASP A 174 -13.23 2.95 -7.33
CA ASP A 174 -13.74 3.50 -6.05
C ASP A 174 -13.12 4.88 -5.75
N ALA A 175 -13.08 5.76 -6.75
CA ALA A 175 -12.51 7.11 -6.61
C ALA A 175 -13.08 8.10 -7.62
N GLY A 176 -13.51 9.29 -7.17
CA GLY A 176 -14.04 10.32 -8.07
C GLY A 176 -15.48 10.07 -8.50
N ASP A 177 -15.86 10.58 -9.67
CA ASP A 177 -17.21 10.46 -10.23
C ASP A 177 -17.43 9.02 -10.76
N PRO A 178 -18.46 8.28 -10.30
CA PRO A 178 -18.75 6.94 -10.80
C PRO A 178 -19.20 6.91 -12.27
N ASP A 179 -19.75 8.01 -12.80
CA ASP A 179 -20.27 8.08 -14.18
C ASP A 179 -19.19 8.52 -15.19
N ALA A 180 -18.02 8.95 -14.71
CA ALA A 180 -16.90 9.30 -15.57
C ALA A 180 -16.21 8.05 -16.14
N GLU A 181 -16.00 8.02 -17.45
CA GLU A 181 -15.26 6.92 -18.11
C GLU A 181 -13.83 6.78 -17.58
N PHE A 182 -13.22 7.91 -17.21
CA PHE A 182 -11.87 7.97 -16.67
C PHE A 182 -11.76 9.00 -15.54
N VAL A 183 -11.00 8.65 -14.49
CA VAL A 183 -10.56 9.54 -13.42
C VAL A 183 -9.06 9.35 -13.22
N ALA A 184 -8.29 10.44 -13.23
CA ALA A 184 -6.85 10.37 -13.05
C ALA A 184 -6.47 9.72 -11.70
N PRO A 185 -5.46 8.83 -11.65
CA PRO A 185 -4.98 8.22 -10.41
C PRO A 185 -4.51 9.23 -9.39
N PHE A 186 -4.55 8.84 -8.12
CA PHE A 186 -3.92 9.62 -7.07
C PHE A 186 -2.40 9.59 -7.28
N LYS A 187 -1.79 10.77 -7.30
CA LYS A 187 -0.36 10.94 -7.50
C LYS A 187 0.29 11.44 -6.22
N GLY A 188 1.43 10.87 -5.86
CA GLY A 188 2.11 11.26 -4.64
C GLY A 188 3.50 10.70 -4.45
N THR A 189 3.95 10.78 -3.20
CA THR A 189 5.24 10.26 -2.77
C THR A 189 5.06 9.40 -1.53
N GLU A 190 5.67 8.23 -1.55
CA GLU A 190 5.83 7.37 -0.40
C GLU A 190 7.23 7.53 0.18
N THR A 191 7.31 7.53 1.50
CA THR A 191 8.56 7.43 2.25
C THR A 191 8.39 6.32 3.27
N ARG A 192 9.13 5.22 3.04
CA ARG A 192 9.19 4.05 3.92
C ARG A 192 10.43 4.15 4.80
N ILE A 193 10.27 3.87 6.08
CA ILE A 193 11.34 3.70 7.04
C ILE A 193 11.38 2.23 7.47
N ASP A 194 12.56 1.62 7.36
CA ASP A 194 12.76 0.19 7.59
C ASP A 194 13.39 -0.12 8.96
N ASP A 195 13.81 0.91 9.68
CA ASP A 195 14.29 0.82 11.06
C ASP A 195 13.90 2.05 11.88
N ALA A 196 13.84 1.89 13.21
CA ALA A 196 13.43 2.93 14.14
C ALA A 196 14.36 4.17 14.14
N GLY A 197 15.62 4.00 13.71
CA GLY A 197 16.58 5.09 13.56
C GLY A 197 16.43 5.86 12.25
N GLY A 198 15.62 5.36 11.30
CA GLY A 198 15.45 5.95 9.97
C GLY A 198 16.71 5.89 9.10
N MET A 199 17.63 4.98 9.39
CA MET A 199 18.90 4.84 8.65
C MET A 199 18.69 4.10 7.32
N GLY A 200 17.70 3.24 7.25
CA GLY A 200 17.25 2.49 6.09
C GLY A 200 15.80 2.78 5.73
N GLY A 201 15.48 2.55 4.47
CA GLY A 201 14.17 2.83 3.90
C GLY A 201 14.23 3.15 2.42
N LEU A 202 13.12 3.61 1.88
CA LEU A 202 13.02 4.03 0.48
C LEU A 202 12.15 5.26 0.31
N GLN A 203 12.37 5.95 -0.80
CA GLN A 203 11.50 6.99 -1.29
C GLN A 203 11.10 6.69 -2.72
N GLN A 204 9.81 6.78 -3.01
CA GLN A 204 9.27 6.53 -4.33
C GLN A 204 8.13 7.45 -4.69
N GLU A 205 7.99 7.72 -5.98
CA GLU A 205 6.80 8.34 -6.56
C GLU A 205 5.75 7.25 -6.80
N MET A 206 4.48 7.57 -6.57
CA MET A 206 3.40 6.60 -6.63
C MET A 206 2.22 7.17 -7.41
N TYR A 207 1.63 6.33 -8.25
CA TYR A 207 0.30 6.48 -8.84
C TYR A 207 -0.57 5.38 -8.27
N LEU A 208 -1.69 5.71 -7.64
CA LEU A 208 -2.56 4.76 -6.96
C LEU A 208 -4.00 4.94 -7.43
N MET A 209 -4.63 3.83 -7.81
CA MET A 209 -6.07 3.80 -8.05
C MET A 209 -6.71 2.61 -7.31
N PRO A 210 -7.68 2.85 -6.40
CA PRO A 210 -8.47 1.79 -5.81
C PRO A 210 -9.62 1.38 -6.74
N TYR A 211 -9.78 0.07 -6.91
CA TYR A 211 -10.96 -0.55 -7.48
C TYR A 211 -11.60 -1.47 -6.43
N VAL A 212 -12.89 -1.73 -6.55
CA VAL A 212 -13.68 -2.49 -5.58
C VAL A 212 -14.60 -3.47 -6.27
N ARG A 213 -14.75 -4.65 -5.68
CA ARG A 213 -15.85 -5.58 -5.99
C ARG A 213 -16.58 -5.98 -4.73
N GLN A 214 -17.81 -6.44 -4.89
CA GLN A 214 -18.64 -6.92 -3.79
C GLN A 214 -18.50 -8.44 -3.66
N LEU A 215 -18.01 -8.91 -2.52
CA LEU A 215 -18.01 -10.33 -2.18
C LEU A 215 -19.38 -10.74 -1.63
N ASN A 216 -19.82 -11.94 -1.99
CA ASN A 216 -21.12 -12.46 -1.59
C ASN A 216 -21.19 -12.68 -0.07
N GLY A 217 -21.96 -11.84 0.63
CA GLY A 217 -22.14 -11.93 2.08
C GLY A 217 -20.90 -11.55 2.93
N ALA A 218 -19.80 -11.12 2.32
CA ALA A 218 -18.54 -10.83 3.02
C ALA A 218 -18.07 -9.36 2.94
N GLY A 219 -18.79 -8.51 2.20
CA GLY A 219 -18.47 -7.08 2.10
C GLY A 219 -17.61 -6.75 0.87
N LYS A 220 -16.92 -5.62 0.94
CA LYS A 220 -16.08 -5.13 -0.16
C LYS A 220 -14.71 -5.80 -0.15
N GLU A 221 -14.20 -6.11 -1.34
CA GLU A 221 -12.79 -6.39 -1.58
C GLU A 221 -12.23 -5.30 -2.49
N PHE A 222 -11.09 -4.76 -2.09
CA PHE A 222 -10.38 -3.75 -2.85
C PHE A 222 -9.25 -4.39 -3.66
N LEU A 223 -9.13 -3.97 -4.91
CA LEU A 223 -7.93 -4.12 -5.72
C LEU A 223 -7.24 -2.75 -5.79
N LEU A 224 -6.15 -2.62 -5.05
CA LEU A 224 -5.30 -1.44 -5.08
C LEU A 224 -4.22 -1.68 -6.14
N ILE A 225 -4.25 -0.88 -7.21
CA ILE A 225 -3.22 -0.92 -8.24
C ILE A 225 -2.33 0.30 -8.04
N SER A 226 -1.04 0.06 -7.77
CA SER A 226 -0.05 1.13 -7.60
C SER A 226 1.14 0.98 -8.52
N THR A 227 1.42 2.04 -9.28
CA THR A 227 2.66 2.19 -10.04
C THR A 227 3.66 2.98 -9.22
N GLU A 228 4.78 2.35 -8.92
CA GLU A 228 5.79 2.86 -8.01
C GLU A 228 7.10 3.09 -8.77
N ILE A 229 7.63 4.31 -8.68
CA ILE A 229 8.86 4.74 -9.34
C ILE A 229 9.89 5.08 -8.26
N LEU A 230 10.88 4.20 -8.10
CA LEU A 230 11.89 4.30 -7.07
C LEU A 230 12.78 5.52 -7.29
N ARG A 231 12.88 6.38 -6.28
CA ARG A 231 13.76 7.56 -6.29
C ARG A 231 15.06 7.33 -5.53
N SER A 232 14.99 6.66 -4.38
CA SER A 232 16.17 6.31 -3.59
C SER A 232 15.90 5.15 -2.64
N VAL A 233 16.97 4.43 -2.29
CA VAL A 233 16.98 3.38 -1.26
C VAL A 233 18.15 3.64 -0.32
N ASN A 234 17.91 3.73 0.98
CA ASN A 234 18.92 4.04 1.99
C ASN A 234 19.75 5.30 1.63
N GLY A 235 19.12 6.29 1.00
CA GLY A 235 19.76 7.52 0.53
C GLY A 235 20.51 7.42 -0.81
N ASP A 236 20.62 6.22 -1.40
CA ASP A 236 21.23 6.02 -2.73
C ASP A 236 20.21 6.25 -3.84
N ALA A 237 20.38 7.34 -4.61
CA ALA A 237 19.57 7.69 -5.77
C ALA A 237 20.01 6.97 -7.07
N GLY A 238 21.08 6.18 -7.03
CA GLY A 238 21.51 5.33 -8.13
C GLY A 238 20.61 4.11 -8.35
N LYS A 239 19.83 3.71 -7.33
CA LYS A 239 18.84 2.64 -7.46
C LYS A 239 17.56 3.18 -8.09
N ARG A 240 17.26 2.68 -9.29
CA ARG A 240 16.06 3.01 -10.05
C ARG A 240 15.31 1.74 -10.40
N GLY A 241 13.99 1.84 -10.37
CA GLY A 241 13.07 0.78 -10.74
C GLY A 241 11.68 1.37 -10.94
N ILE A 242 10.92 0.76 -11.82
CA ILE A 242 9.48 0.97 -11.95
C ILE A 242 8.81 -0.38 -11.85
N HIS A 243 7.81 -0.47 -11.01
CA HIS A 243 6.98 -1.66 -10.87
C HIS A 243 5.53 -1.27 -10.62
N VAL A 244 4.64 -2.20 -10.93
CA VAL A 244 3.21 -2.07 -10.73
C VAL A 244 2.79 -3.19 -9.80
N ASP A 245 2.20 -2.82 -8.67
CA ASP A 245 1.71 -3.77 -7.68
C ASP A 245 0.21 -3.87 -7.71
N PHE A 246 -0.25 -5.12 -7.67
CA PHE A 246 -1.63 -5.50 -7.48
C PHE A 246 -1.79 -5.98 -6.06
N VAL A 247 -2.56 -5.26 -5.25
CA VAL A 247 -2.74 -5.55 -3.83
C VAL A 247 -4.22 -5.73 -3.53
N ILE A 248 -4.55 -6.80 -2.82
CA ILE A 248 -5.91 -7.02 -2.31
C ILE A 248 -6.03 -6.45 -0.92
N GLY A 249 -7.08 -5.65 -0.69
CA GLY A 249 -7.40 -5.05 0.60
C GLY A 249 -8.77 -5.48 1.10
N ILE A 250 -8.84 -5.93 2.36
CA ILE A 250 -10.10 -6.19 3.06
C ILE A 250 -10.27 -5.17 4.20
N PRO A 251 -11.40 -4.47 4.28
CA PRO A 251 -11.70 -3.57 5.40
C PRO A 251 -11.71 -4.30 6.74
N VAL A 252 -11.10 -3.66 7.73
CA VAL A 252 -11.05 -4.12 9.11
C VAL A 252 -11.55 -3.01 10.02
N GLU A 253 -12.48 -3.34 10.92
CA GLU A 253 -12.94 -2.40 11.94
C GLU A 253 -11.83 -2.14 12.97
N GLN A 254 -11.65 -0.88 13.38
CA GLN A 254 -10.57 -0.49 14.30
C GLN A 254 -10.60 -1.27 15.63
N GLU A 255 -11.79 -1.64 16.12
CA GLU A 255 -11.98 -2.41 17.35
C GLU A 255 -11.45 -3.84 17.26
N ARG A 256 -11.22 -4.36 16.04
CA ARG A 256 -10.65 -5.68 15.79
C ARG A 256 -9.14 -5.68 15.73
N LEU A 257 -8.51 -4.52 15.89
CA LEU A 257 -7.09 -4.31 15.77
C LEU A 257 -6.50 -3.78 17.07
N VAL A 258 -5.45 -4.42 17.56
CA VAL A 258 -4.66 -3.96 18.70
C VAL A 258 -3.19 -3.87 18.28
N ILE A 259 -2.56 -2.74 18.57
CA ILE A 259 -1.13 -2.48 18.33
C ILE A 259 -0.47 -2.10 19.67
N GLN A 260 0.65 -2.74 20.02
CA GLN A 260 1.38 -2.58 21.30
C GLN A 260 2.89 -2.37 21.10
#